data_AF-A0A9E0JWB0-F1
#
_entry.id   AF-A0A9E0JWB0-F1
#
_cell.length_a   1.000
_cell.length_b   1.000
_cell.length_c   1.000
_cell.angle_alpha   90.00
_cell.angle_beta   90.00
_cell.angle_gamma   90.00
#
_symmetry.space_group_name_H-M   'P 1'
#
loop_
_entity.id
_entity.type
_entity.pdbx_description
1 polymer ?
#
loop_
_entity_poly.entity_id
_entity_poly.type
_entity_poly.pdbx_seq_one_letter_code
_entity_poly.pdbx_strand_id
1 'polypeptide(L)'
;MGKVMSTADAIQQFVHDGEFLFIGGYVCRPPFAAIHEIIRQKKKELTITRSNAADDFDMLIGAGCVKRFIATFISLGVYGLARCYRRSIEKGIPHKIELEEYTNLSLPLMLMAGAMGMPFVPVKDMVGTDLMNIKSFMGDGKYKMIESPFDGSPVMLAPALHPDVAIIHVQQADEEGNAQMWGIGGDCKWGANAARKVIVSCERIVSRETIGKDPSRTIVPAFKVVAVTEEPFGAHPGYTPGFYDMDLAYGYLYKEASNTVEGFQAFLDEWVFGVKDRTEYVNHYIQKFGYAQYKKLQAKFDYGYPVSYTY
;
A
#
# COMPACT_ATOMS: atom_id res chain seq x y z
N MET A 1 -12.33 -5.05 23.62
CA MET A 1 -12.62 -5.68 22.31
C MET A 1 -11.29 -6.12 21.73
N GLY A 2 -11.21 -7.33 21.16
CA GLY A 2 -9.98 -7.78 20.47
C GLY A 2 -9.72 -6.96 19.21
N LYS A 3 -8.52 -7.07 18.63
CA LYS A 3 -8.16 -6.39 17.37
C LYS A 3 -8.44 -7.22 16.12
N VAL A 4 -8.66 -8.52 16.29
CA VAL A 4 -8.98 -9.42 15.18
C VAL A 4 -10.42 -9.17 14.74
N MET A 5 -10.59 -8.84 13.46
CA MET A 5 -11.90 -8.55 12.84
C MET A 5 -11.85 -8.79 11.33
N SER A 6 -13.01 -8.69 10.66
CA SER A 6 -13.06 -8.79 9.20
C SER A 6 -12.43 -7.56 8.53
N THR A 7 -11.99 -7.68 7.28
CA THR A 7 -11.52 -6.51 6.51
C THR A 7 -12.62 -5.47 6.32
N ALA A 8 -13.87 -5.89 6.15
CA ALA A 8 -15.01 -4.98 6.08
C ALA A 8 -15.14 -4.14 7.35
N ASP A 9 -15.11 -4.76 8.53
CA ASP A 9 -15.19 -4.06 9.82
C ASP A 9 -13.99 -3.13 10.03
N ALA A 10 -12.78 -3.61 9.72
CA ALA A 10 -11.56 -2.82 9.87
C ALA A 10 -11.59 -1.53 9.02
N ILE A 11 -11.99 -1.64 7.74
CA ILE A 11 -12.08 -0.49 6.84
C ILE A 11 -13.26 0.41 7.22
N GLN A 12 -14.40 -0.16 7.64
CA GLN A 12 -15.55 0.62 8.07
C GLN A 12 -15.22 1.46 9.31
N GLN A 13 -14.59 0.84 10.30
CA GLN A 13 -14.32 1.44 11.60
C GLN A 13 -13.15 2.42 11.57
N PHE A 14 -12.11 2.15 10.79
CA PHE A 14 -10.84 2.87 10.91
C PHE A 14 -10.42 3.66 9.68
N VAL A 15 -11.12 3.57 8.55
CA VAL A 15 -10.86 4.41 7.36
C VAL A 15 -12.05 5.34 7.12
N HIS A 16 -11.79 6.64 7.10
CA HIS A 16 -12.79 7.68 6.91
C HIS A 16 -12.47 8.56 5.71
N ASP A 17 -13.51 9.17 5.14
CA ASP A 17 -13.36 10.09 4.01
C ASP A 17 -12.44 11.26 4.41
N GLY A 18 -11.57 11.67 3.48
CA GLY A 18 -10.64 12.78 3.70
C GLY A 18 -9.36 12.43 4.47
N GLU A 19 -9.22 11.21 5.02
CA GLU A 19 -8.01 10.80 5.73
C GLU A 19 -6.80 10.65 4.80
N PHE A 20 -5.61 10.79 5.37
CA PHE A 20 -4.34 10.49 4.72
C PHE A 20 -3.91 9.04 4.99
N LEU A 21 -3.82 8.24 3.94
CA LEU A 21 -3.47 6.83 4.00
C LEU A 21 -2.07 6.57 3.46
N PHE A 22 -1.29 5.79 4.22
CA PHE A 22 -0.18 5.03 3.68
C PHE A 22 -0.67 3.63 3.31
N ILE A 23 -0.50 3.26 2.04
CA ILE A 23 -0.88 1.92 1.55
C ILE A 23 0.40 1.15 1.29
N GLY A 24 0.65 0.12 2.10
CA GLY A 24 1.86 -0.69 2.06
C GLY A 24 1.97 -1.58 0.82
N GLY A 25 3.03 -2.39 0.78
CA GLY A 25 3.47 -3.18 -0.36
C GLY A 25 4.72 -2.58 -1.01
N TYR A 26 5.42 -3.35 -1.84
CA TYR A 26 6.46 -2.85 -2.76
C TYR A 26 6.77 -3.96 -3.76
N VAL A 27 6.09 -3.96 -4.92
CA VAL A 27 6.05 -5.07 -5.90
C VAL A 27 5.42 -6.37 -5.32
N CYS A 28 5.57 -6.62 -4.03
CA CYS A 28 4.98 -7.68 -3.23
C CYS A 28 4.10 -7.13 -2.11
N ARG A 29 3.14 -7.94 -1.67
CA ARG A 29 2.21 -7.65 -0.57
C ARG A 29 1.46 -6.30 -0.65
N PRO A 30 1.03 -5.79 -1.82
CA PRO A 30 0.04 -4.71 -1.83
C PRO A 30 -1.26 -5.23 -1.19
N PRO A 31 -1.91 -4.48 -0.27
CA PRO A 31 -3.08 -4.97 0.49
C PRO A 31 -4.38 -4.91 -0.35
N PHE A 32 -4.46 -5.65 -1.45
CA PHE A 32 -5.58 -5.62 -2.39
C PHE A 32 -6.94 -5.93 -1.76
N ALA A 33 -7.00 -6.85 -0.78
CA ALA A 33 -8.24 -7.13 -0.06
C ALA A 33 -8.83 -5.87 0.59
N ALA A 34 -7.98 -5.09 1.26
CA ALA A 34 -8.35 -3.82 1.87
C ALA A 34 -8.69 -2.75 0.81
N ILE A 35 -7.97 -2.73 -0.31
CA ILE A 35 -8.24 -1.79 -1.41
C ILE A 35 -9.61 -2.04 -2.04
N HIS A 36 -9.94 -3.31 -2.33
CA HIS A 36 -11.26 -3.69 -2.81
C HIS A 36 -12.35 -3.28 -1.81
N GLU A 37 -12.09 -3.43 -0.51
CA GLU A 37 -13.03 -3.01 0.53
C GLU A 37 -13.20 -1.48 0.63
N ILE A 38 -12.13 -0.71 0.49
CA ILE A 38 -12.20 0.77 0.41
C ILE A 38 -13.09 1.20 -0.76
N ILE A 39 -12.92 0.55 -1.93
CA ILE A 39 -13.72 0.80 -3.13
C ILE A 39 -15.18 0.38 -2.92
N ARG A 40 -15.41 -0.82 -2.35
CA ARG A 40 -16.75 -1.37 -2.07
C ARG A 40 -17.54 -0.46 -1.13
N GLN A 41 -16.89 0.06 -0.09
CA GLN A 41 -17.48 1.02 0.85
C GLN A 41 -17.54 2.46 0.32
N LYS A 42 -17.03 2.71 -0.90
CA LYS A 42 -17.04 4.01 -1.58
C LYS A 42 -16.42 5.13 -0.73
N LYS A 43 -15.34 4.81 -0.01
CA LYS A 43 -14.55 5.83 0.69
C LYS A 43 -14.05 6.84 -0.33
N LYS A 44 -14.00 8.11 0.04
CA LYS A 44 -13.70 9.21 -0.88
C LYS A 44 -12.83 10.28 -0.26
N GLU A 45 -12.38 11.19 -1.10
CA GLU A 45 -11.54 12.32 -0.73
C GLU A 45 -10.20 11.94 -0.08
N LEU A 46 -9.73 10.70 -0.27
CA LEU A 46 -8.54 10.19 0.40
C LEU A 46 -7.28 10.86 -0.15
N THR A 47 -6.33 11.13 0.74
CA THR A 47 -4.94 11.36 0.35
C THR A 47 -4.21 10.02 0.45
N ILE A 48 -3.51 9.58 -0.58
CA ILE A 48 -2.76 8.32 -0.55
C ILE A 48 -1.29 8.53 -0.84
N THR A 49 -0.44 7.68 -0.26
CA THR A 49 0.99 7.67 -0.55
C THR A 49 1.62 6.28 -0.40
N ARG A 50 2.57 6.01 -1.28
CA ARG A 50 3.58 4.96 -1.20
C ARG A 50 4.62 5.24 -2.29
N SER A 51 5.86 4.86 -2.06
CA SER A 51 6.83 4.69 -3.14
C SER A 51 6.42 3.55 -4.06
N ASN A 52 6.64 3.72 -5.36
CA ASN A 52 6.40 2.68 -6.36
C ASN A 52 4.94 2.14 -6.34
N ALA A 53 4.00 3.06 -6.56
CA ALA A 53 2.58 2.74 -6.70
C ALA A 53 2.33 1.91 -7.98
N ALA A 54 1.27 1.09 -7.99
CA ALA A 54 0.95 0.23 -9.13
C ALA A 54 -0.56 0.20 -9.45
N ASP A 55 -1.05 -0.95 -9.91
CA ASP A 55 -2.45 -1.27 -10.18
C ASP A 55 -3.35 -1.02 -8.96
N ASP A 56 -2.82 -1.20 -7.77
CA ASP A 56 -3.47 -0.94 -6.51
C ASP A 56 -3.91 0.53 -6.33
N PHE A 57 -3.02 1.48 -6.64
CA PHE A 57 -3.33 2.92 -6.63
C PHE A 57 -4.13 3.34 -7.86
N ASP A 58 -3.82 2.76 -9.03
CA ASP A 58 -4.57 3.04 -10.28
C ASP A 58 -6.05 2.70 -10.10
N MET A 59 -6.36 1.59 -9.42
CA MET A 59 -7.73 1.15 -9.13
C MET A 59 -8.45 2.11 -8.18
N LEU A 60 -7.81 2.55 -7.09
CA LEU A 60 -8.39 3.54 -6.16
C LEU A 60 -8.70 4.88 -6.85
N ILE A 61 -7.81 5.32 -7.73
CA ILE A 61 -7.99 6.56 -8.50
C ILE A 61 -9.13 6.39 -9.51
N GLY A 62 -9.15 5.29 -10.26
CA GLY A 62 -10.21 4.97 -11.21
C GLY A 62 -11.59 4.84 -10.56
N ALA A 63 -11.65 4.30 -9.35
CA ALA A 63 -12.88 4.15 -8.56
C ALA A 63 -13.38 5.45 -7.94
N GLY A 64 -12.60 6.55 -8.04
CA GLY A 64 -12.98 7.86 -7.50
C GLY A 64 -12.76 8.00 -5.99
N CYS A 65 -11.96 7.13 -5.37
CA CYS A 65 -11.70 7.18 -3.93
C CYS A 65 -10.70 8.28 -3.53
N VAL A 66 -9.85 8.70 -4.46
CA VAL A 66 -8.64 9.49 -4.18
C VAL A 66 -8.86 10.94 -4.56
N LYS A 67 -8.59 11.88 -3.64
CA LYS A 67 -8.47 13.31 -3.96
C LYS A 67 -7.04 13.72 -4.23
N ARG A 68 -6.10 13.20 -3.43
CA ARG A 68 -4.69 13.60 -3.47
C ARG A 68 -3.77 12.40 -3.51
N PHE A 69 -2.69 12.52 -4.27
CA PHE A 69 -1.66 11.50 -4.35
C PHE A 69 -0.30 12.14 -4.13
N ILE A 70 0.40 11.73 -3.07
CA ILE A 70 1.83 12.02 -2.88
C ILE A 70 2.60 10.87 -3.50
N ALA A 71 3.19 11.12 -4.65
CA ALA A 71 3.69 10.10 -5.57
C ALA A 71 5.20 10.16 -5.75
N THR A 72 5.78 9.00 -6.05
CA THR A 72 7.12 8.92 -6.67
C THR A 72 7.07 8.38 -8.08
N PHE A 73 6.21 7.38 -8.29
CA PHE A 73 6.09 6.63 -9.52
C PHE A 73 4.79 5.84 -9.47
N ILE A 74 4.13 5.70 -10.62
CA ILE A 74 3.01 4.77 -10.80
C ILE A 74 3.08 4.09 -12.16
N SER A 75 2.99 2.75 -12.18
CA SER A 75 2.94 1.93 -13.39
C SER A 75 2.36 0.55 -13.06
N LEU A 76 1.74 -0.12 -14.04
CA LEU A 76 1.33 -1.52 -13.89
C LEU A 76 2.52 -2.48 -14.11
N GLY A 77 3.75 -2.02 -13.87
CA GLY A 77 4.97 -2.79 -14.07
C GLY A 77 5.08 -3.36 -15.49
N VAL A 78 5.21 -4.69 -15.58
CA VAL A 78 5.36 -5.41 -16.85
C VAL A 78 4.10 -5.37 -17.73
N TYR A 79 2.93 -5.03 -17.17
CA TYR A 79 1.67 -5.04 -17.90
C TYR A 79 1.45 -3.76 -18.74
N GLY A 80 1.94 -2.62 -18.26
CA GLY A 80 1.87 -1.35 -18.99
C GLY A 80 1.58 -0.13 -18.12
N LEU A 81 0.91 0.86 -18.71
CA LEU A 81 0.65 2.16 -18.10
C LEU A 81 -0.56 2.12 -17.16
N ALA A 82 -0.50 2.88 -16.06
CA ALA A 82 -1.62 3.13 -15.15
C ALA A 82 -2.68 4.02 -15.83
N ARG A 83 -3.67 3.39 -16.48
CA ARG A 83 -4.62 4.07 -17.36
C ARG A 83 -5.63 4.90 -16.61
N CYS A 84 -6.09 4.47 -15.45
CA CYS A 84 -7.05 5.21 -14.64
C CYS A 84 -6.42 6.47 -14.04
N TYR A 85 -5.19 6.36 -13.53
CA TYR A 85 -4.38 7.51 -13.11
C TYR A 85 -4.20 8.53 -14.22
N ARG A 86 -3.75 8.10 -15.40
CA ARG A 86 -3.57 9.00 -16.55
C ARG A 86 -4.88 9.67 -16.94
N ARG A 87 -5.99 8.91 -16.98
CA ARG A 87 -7.31 9.44 -17.31
C ARG A 87 -7.77 10.49 -16.30
N SER A 88 -7.50 10.30 -15.02
CA SER A 88 -7.79 11.28 -13.97
C SER A 88 -6.99 12.58 -14.18
N ILE A 89 -5.68 12.49 -14.38
CA ILE A 89 -4.82 13.67 -14.53
C ILE A 89 -5.08 14.41 -15.86
N GLU A 90 -5.19 13.68 -16.97
CA GLU A 90 -5.30 14.23 -18.33
C GLU A 90 -6.72 14.68 -18.67
N LYS A 91 -7.75 13.96 -18.21
CA LYS A 91 -9.14 14.15 -18.61
C LYS A 91 -10.09 14.47 -17.45
N GLY A 92 -9.63 14.38 -16.21
CA GLY A 92 -10.47 14.60 -15.04
C GLY A 92 -11.56 13.54 -14.86
N ILE A 93 -11.28 12.28 -15.20
CA ILE A 93 -12.24 11.17 -15.09
C ILE A 93 -11.69 10.10 -14.12
N PRO A 94 -12.44 9.68 -13.08
CA PRO A 94 -13.79 10.16 -12.71
C PRO A 94 -13.82 11.60 -12.19
N HIS A 95 -12.70 12.06 -11.64
CA HIS A 95 -12.40 13.46 -11.35
C HIS A 95 -10.89 13.67 -11.43
N LYS A 96 -10.44 14.93 -11.42
CA LYS A 96 -9.02 15.27 -11.44
C LYS A 96 -8.44 15.23 -10.03
N ILE A 97 -7.45 14.39 -9.78
CA ILE A 97 -6.73 14.37 -8.50
C ILE A 97 -5.66 15.47 -8.43
N GLU A 98 -5.32 15.87 -7.21
CA GLU A 98 -4.15 16.71 -6.92
C GLU A 98 -2.91 15.81 -6.74
N LEU A 99 -1.83 16.10 -7.45
CA LEU A 99 -0.63 15.28 -7.45
C LEU A 99 0.55 16.07 -6.88
N GLU A 100 1.20 15.53 -5.87
CA GLU A 100 2.47 16.05 -5.37
C GLU A 100 3.58 15.02 -5.57
N GLU A 101 4.58 15.37 -6.37
CA GLU A 101 5.65 14.44 -6.77
C GLU A 101 6.94 14.67 -5.99
N TYR A 102 7.51 13.57 -5.52
CA TYR A 102 8.84 13.47 -4.90
C TYR A 102 9.63 12.36 -5.59
N THR A 103 10.95 12.33 -5.40
CA THR A 103 11.79 11.21 -5.83
C THR A 103 11.53 9.94 -4.99
N ASN A 104 11.95 8.78 -5.52
CA ASN A 104 11.95 7.51 -4.80
C ASN A 104 12.89 7.46 -3.57
N LEU A 105 13.70 8.50 -3.34
CA LEU A 105 14.53 8.63 -2.13
C LEU A 105 13.89 9.62 -1.13
N SER A 106 13.40 10.77 -1.58
CA SER A 106 12.73 11.75 -0.70
C SER A 106 11.51 11.15 0.02
N LEU A 107 10.59 10.51 -0.69
CA LEU A 107 9.32 10.06 -0.07
C LEU A 107 9.52 9.04 1.07
N PRO A 108 10.31 7.94 0.91
CA PRO A 108 10.61 7.04 2.02
C PRO A 108 11.29 7.73 3.20
N LEU A 109 12.18 8.70 2.93
CA LEU A 109 12.86 9.45 3.98
C LEU A 109 11.90 10.36 4.74
N MET A 110 10.89 10.92 4.08
CA MET A 110 9.83 11.69 4.73
C MET A 110 8.95 10.81 5.64
N LEU A 111 8.65 9.58 5.22
CA LEU A 111 7.98 8.58 6.07
C LEU A 111 8.87 8.14 7.24
N MET A 112 10.17 7.93 7.01
CA MET A 112 11.14 7.63 8.07
C MET A 112 11.19 8.76 9.09
N ALA A 113 11.20 10.01 8.65
CA ALA A 113 11.14 11.17 9.53
C ALA A 113 9.87 11.16 10.40
N GLY A 114 8.72 10.91 9.77
CA GLY A 114 7.45 10.77 10.50
C GLY A 114 7.47 9.66 11.54
N ALA A 115 8.04 8.51 11.21
CA ALA A 115 8.17 7.37 12.11
C ALA A 115 9.12 7.63 13.29
N MET A 116 10.14 8.46 13.09
CA MET A 116 11.11 8.83 14.13
C MET A 116 10.68 10.07 14.95
N GLY A 117 9.56 10.71 14.62
CA GLY A 117 9.14 11.96 15.25
C GLY A 117 10.01 13.17 14.85
N MET A 118 10.74 13.07 13.75
CA MET A 118 11.49 14.19 13.19
C MET A 118 10.53 15.12 12.44
N PRO A 119 10.72 16.45 12.49
CA PRO A 119 9.85 17.40 11.78
C PRO A 119 10.10 17.42 10.26
N PHE A 120 11.31 17.04 9.83
CA PHE A 120 11.74 17.05 8.43
C PHE A 120 12.96 16.13 8.26
N VAL A 121 13.34 15.89 7.01
CA VAL A 121 14.59 15.20 6.63
C VAL A 121 15.41 16.05 5.65
N PRO A 122 16.73 16.21 5.86
CA PRO A 122 17.61 16.79 4.85
C PRO A 122 17.87 15.78 3.73
N VAL A 123 17.53 16.15 2.50
CA VAL A 123 17.73 15.32 1.30
C VAL A 123 17.94 16.26 0.11
N LYS A 124 18.89 15.98 -0.79
CA LYS A 124 19.27 16.92 -1.89
C LYS A 124 18.83 16.45 -3.29
N ASP A 125 18.11 15.35 -3.38
CA ASP A 125 17.89 14.61 -4.63
C ASP A 125 16.88 15.23 -5.61
N MET A 126 16.03 16.16 -5.16
CA MET A 126 15.20 16.98 -6.06
C MET A 126 15.92 18.24 -6.57
N VAL A 127 17.03 18.65 -5.94
CA VAL A 127 17.70 19.92 -6.25
C VAL A 127 18.24 19.90 -7.68
N GLY A 128 17.88 20.93 -8.45
CA GLY A 128 18.25 21.06 -9.87
C GLY A 128 17.32 20.32 -10.85
N THR A 129 16.20 19.77 -10.37
CA THR A 129 15.17 19.13 -11.20
C THR A 129 13.88 19.96 -11.24
N ASP A 130 13.02 19.70 -12.23
CA ASP A 130 11.69 20.34 -12.32
C ASP A 130 10.74 19.98 -11.17
N LEU A 131 11.06 18.95 -10.37
CA LEU A 131 10.30 18.62 -9.16
C LEU A 131 10.27 19.79 -8.15
N MET A 132 11.27 20.68 -8.20
CA MET A 132 11.27 21.90 -7.38
C MET A 132 10.35 23.01 -7.91
N ASN A 133 10.06 23.00 -9.21
CA ASN A 133 9.27 24.01 -9.91
C ASN A 133 7.77 23.67 -9.93
N ILE A 134 7.44 22.38 -9.86
CA ILE A 134 6.06 21.88 -9.86
C ILE A 134 5.61 21.73 -8.40
N LYS A 135 4.65 22.56 -7.99
CA LYS A 135 3.99 22.52 -6.67
C LYS A 135 2.49 22.33 -6.85
N SER A 136 1.90 21.46 -6.04
CA SER A 136 0.46 21.24 -5.99
C SER A 136 -0.08 21.66 -4.62
N PHE A 137 -0.86 20.81 -3.97
CA PHE A 137 -1.54 21.12 -2.71
C PHE A 137 -0.58 21.32 -1.52
N MET A 138 0.68 20.88 -1.59
CA MET A 138 1.66 21.20 -0.53
C MET A 138 2.25 22.61 -0.68
N GLY A 139 2.14 23.24 -1.85
CA GLY A 139 2.56 24.62 -2.10
C GLY A 139 3.98 24.91 -1.62
N ASP A 140 4.15 25.99 -0.85
CA ASP A 140 5.44 26.37 -0.25
C ASP A 140 5.88 25.46 0.91
N GLY A 141 5.04 24.52 1.33
CA GLY A 141 5.37 23.47 2.29
C GLY A 141 6.05 22.24 1.66
N LYS A 142 6.13 22.15 0.32
CA LYS A 142 6.73 21.00 -0.38
C LYS A 142 8.18 20.74 0.06
N TYR A 143 8.98 21.79 0.17
CA TYR A 143 10.36 21.73 0.66
C TYR A 143 10.78 23.10 1.16
N LYS A 144 11.88 23.16 1.93
CA LYS A 144 12.59 24.39 2.29
C LYS A 144 14.07 24.27 1.96
N MET A 145 14.69 25.37 1.55
CA MET A 145 16.15 25.45 1.42
C MET A 145 16.71 26.16 2.65
N ILE A 146 17.79 25.61 3.21
CA ILE A 146 18.57 26.25 4.26
C ILE A 146 20.06 26.19 3.91
N GLU A 147 20.86 27.00 4.58
CA GLU A 147 22.31 26.79 4.64
C GLU A 147 22.63 25.84 5.80
N SER A 148 23.49 24.87 5.54
CA SER A 148 23.98 23.95 6.56
C SER A 148 24.72 24.73 7.66
N PRO A 149 24.38 24.54 8.94
CA PRO A 149 25.05 25.25 10.03
C PRO A 149 26.48 24.78 10.27
N PHE A 150 26.93 23.72 9.59
CA PHE A 150 28.27 23.15 9.76
C PHE A 150 29.27 23.66 8.72
N ASP A 151 28.81 23.92 7.50
CA ASP A 151 29.69 24.25 6.36
C ASP A 151 29.10 25.29 5.39
N GLY A 152 27.92 25.83 5.68
CA GLY A 152 27.23 26.81 4.83
C GLY A 152 26.67 26.21 3.52
N SER A 153 26.82 24.91 3.26
CA SER A 153 26.35 24.32 2.00
C SER A 153 24.82 24.34 1.92
N PRO A 154 24.21 24.57 0.74
CA PRO A 154 22.75 24.55 0.61
C PRO A 154 22.20 23.13 0.83
N VAL A 155 21.15 23.03 1.65
CA VAL A 155 20.44 21.79 1.98
C VAL A 155 18.95 21.97 1.75
N MET A 156 18.36 21.02 1.03
CA MET A 156 16.91 20.92 0.92
C MET A 156 16.36 20.09 2.07
N LEU A 157 15.30 20.58 2.70
CA LEU A 157 14.54 19.92 3.75
C LEU A 157 13.19 19.51 3.18
N ALA A 158 12.85 18.24 3.29
CA ALA A 158 11.51 17.71 2.99
C ALA A 158 10.75 17.48 4.31
N PRO A 159 9.46 17.87 4.41
CA PRO A 159 8.69 17.70 5.65
C PRO A 159 8.45 16.22 5.95
N ALA A 160 8.30 15.88 7.22
CA ALA A 160 7.86 14.54 7.61
C ALA A 160 6.41 14.27 7.15
N LEU A 161 6.13 13.01 6.78
CA LEU A 161 4.76 12.57 6.47
C LEU A 161 4.16 11.87 7.69
N HIS A 162 2.92 12.23 8.01
CA HIS A 162 2.15 11.65 9.12
C HIS A 162 0.79 11.14 8.62
N PRO A 163 0.74 9.95 8.00
CA PRO A 163 -0.54 9.37 7.61
C PRO A 163 -1.47 9.21 8.81
N ASP A 164 -2.77 9.40 8.62
CA ASP A 164 -3.77 9.08 9.62
C ASP A 164 -3.86 7.56 9.80
N VAL A 165 -3.83 6.81 8.69
CA VAL A 165 -3.95 5.35 8.68
C VAL A 165 -2.86 4.73 7.81
N ALA A 166 -2.22 3.68 8.31
CA ALA A 166 -1.46 2.77 7.46
C ALA A 166 -2.20 1.45 7.29
N ILE A 167 -2.21 0.94 6.07
CA ILE A 167 -2.73 -0.39 5.75
C ILE A 167 -1.60 -1.20 5.15
N ILE A 168 -1.21 -2.30 5.81
CA ILE A 168 -0.14 -3.17 5.32
C ILE A 168 -0.64 -4.61 5.21
N HIS A 169 -0.15 -5.34 4.22
CA HIS A 169 -0.30 -6.79 4.17
C HIS A 169 1.03 -7.47 4.52
N VAL A 170 0.98 -8.42 5.45
CA VAL A 170 2.13 -9.16 5.95
C VAL A 170 1.89 -10.65 5.86
N GLN A 171 2.94 -11.42 6.01
CA GLN A 171 2.80 -12.87 5.98
C GLN A 171 2.12 -13.41 7.24
N GLN A 172 2.47 -12.90 8.41
CA GLN A 172 1.82 -13.31 9.66
C GLN A 172 1.79 -12.20 10.70
N ALA A 173 0.78 -12.26 11.55
CA ALA A 173 0.64 -11.41 12.73
C ALA A 173 0.06 -12.22 13.90
N ASP A 174 0.18 -11.73 15.12
CA ASP A 174 -0.62 -12.23 16.25
C ASP A 174 -1.89 -11.40 16.46
N GLU A 175 -2.75 -11.86 17.36
CA GLU A 175 -4.03 -11.23 17.71
C GLU A 175 -3.89 -9.82 18.34
N GLU A 176 -2.69 -9.48 18.83
CA GLU A 176 -2.37 -8.16 19.38
C GLU A 176 -1.88 -7.18 18.30
N GLY A 177 -1.50 -7.70 17.12
CA GLY A 177 -1.04 -6.95 15.96
C GLY A 177 0.47 -6.88 15.79
N ASN A 178 1.25 -7.72 16.47
CA ASN A 178 2.68 -7.81 16.19
C ASN A 178 2.87 -8.41 14.78
N ALA A 179 3.21 -7.57 13.81
CA ALA A 179 3.19 -7.91 12.39
C ALA A 179 4.60 -8.26 11.89
N GLN A 180 4.77 -9.49 11.39
CA GLN A 180 6.03 -9.97 10.86
C GLN A 180 6.07 -9.95 9.34
N MET A 181 7.11 -9.31 8.79
CA MET A 181 7.33 -9.19 7.35
C MET A 181 8.72 -9.71 6.97
N TRP A 182 8.80 -10.44 5.86
CA TRP A 182 10.06 -10.84 5.24
C TRP A 182 10.06 -10.65 3.72
N GLY A 183 11.24 -10.71 3.12
CA GLY A 183 11.46 -10.33 1.72
C GLY A 183 11.54 -8.81 1.56
N ILE A 184 11.26 -8.32 0.36
CA ILE A 184 11.39 -6.89 0.01
C ILE A 184 10.35 -6.08 0.80
N GLY A 185 10.77 -5.28 1.78
CA GLY A 185 9.85 -4.50 2.64
C GLY A 185 9.44 -3.13 2.08
N GLY A 186 10.19 -2.60 1.11
CA GLY A 186 10.00 -1.22 0.63
C GLY A 186 9.98 -0.20 1.76
N ASP A 187 9.05 0.74 1.70
CA ASP A 187 8.81 1.73 2.74
C ASP A 187 7.77 1.29 3.79
N CYS A 188 7.32 0.01 3.81
CA CYS A 188 6.29 -0.47 4.73
C CYS A 188 6.61 -0.24 6.21
N LYS A 189 7.85 -0.53 6.63
CA LYS A 189 8.27 -0.33 8.03
C LYS A 189 8.13 1.14 8.42
N TRP A 190 8.59 2.05 7.57
CA TRP A 190 8.55 3.48 7.86
C TRP A 190 7.14 4.04 7.74
N GLY A 191 6.41 3.74 6.66
CA GLY A 191 5.06 4.23 6.46
C GLY A 191 4.07 3.77 7.53
N ALA A 192 4.15 2.50 7.96
CA ALA A 192 3.32 2.02 9.07
C ALA A 192 3.68 2.68 10.41
N ASN A 193 4.97 2.89 10.69
CA ASN A 193 5.40 3.54 11.92
C ASN A 193 5.28 5.07 11.88
N ALA A 194 5.08 5.69 10.72
CA ALA A 194 4.76 7.10 10.58
C ALA A 194 3.26 7.39 10.81
N ALA A 195 2.39 6.42 10.52
CA ALA A 195 0.96 6.59 10.63
C ALA A 195 0.45 6.66 12.07
N ARG A 196 -0.69 7.31 12.33
CA ARG A 196 -1.28 7.41 13.69
C ARG A 196 -1.84 6.06 14.16
N LYS A 197 -2.48 5.30 13.26
CA LYS A 197 -3.02 3.96 13.49
C LYS A 197 -2.67 3.03 12.33
N VAL A 198 -2.56 1.73 12.61
CA VAL A 198 -2.20 0.70 11.61
C VAL A 198 -3.27 -0.39 11.55
N ILE A 199 -3.72 -0.72 10.34
CA ILE A 199 -4.49 -1.91 10.01
C ILE A 199 -3.52 -2.94 9.42
N VAL A 200 -3.46 -4.11 10.03
CA VAL A 200 -2.60 -5.21 9.58
C VAL A 200 -3.50 -6.27 8.94
N SER A 201 -3.33 -6.48 7.64
CA SER A 201 -3.84 -7.65 6.94
C SER A 201 -2.74 -8.71 6.91
N CYS A 202 -3.06 -9.98 7.15
CA CYS A 202 -2.08 -11.06 7.13
C CYS A 202 -2.58 -12.34 6.48
N GLU A 203 -1.67 -13.14 5.93
CA GLU A 203 -2.02 -14.46 5.38
C GLU A 203 -2.43 -15.46 6.45
N ARG A 204 -1.86 -15.34 7.66
CA ARG A 204 -2.19 -16.19 8.81
C ARG A 204 -2.01 -15.46 10.13
N ILE A 205 -2.89 -15.74 11.08
CA ILE A 205 -2.68 -15.37 12.49
C ILE A 205 -1.89 -16.49 13.18
N VAL A 206 -0.86 -16.12 13.94
CA VAL A 206 -0.01 -17.05 14.70
C VAL A 206 0.03 -16.65 16.17
N SER A 207 0.41 -17.58 17.05
CA SER A 207 0.57 -17.26 18.47
C SER A 207 1.69 -16.24 18.71
N ARG A 208 1.55 -15.45 19.77
CA ARG A 208 2.63 -14.58 20.28
C ARG A 208 3.95 -15.32 20.51
N GLU A 209 3.90 -16.58 20.95
CA GLU A 209 5.10 -17.42 21.10
C GLU A 209 5.82 -17.63 19.75
N THR A 210 5.07 -17.83 18.68
CA THR A 210 5.62 -17.96 17.32
C THR A 210 6.27 -16.65 16.87
N ILE A 211 5.62 -15.51 17.11
CA ILE A 211 6.22 -14.19 16.85
C ILE A 211 7.53 -14.03 17.64
N GLY A 212 7.53 -14.44 18.90
CA GLY A 212 8.69 -14.36 19.79
C GLY A 212 9.90 -15.19 19.38
N LYS A 213 9.74 -16.18 18.48
CA LYS A 213 10.85 -17.01 17.95
C LYS A 213 11.71 -16.27 16.93
N ASP A 214 11.18 -15.25 16.25
CA ASP A 214 11.95 -14.40 15.32
C ASP A 214 11.51 -12.92 15.44
N PRO A 215 11.83 -12.26 16.56
CA PRO A 215 11.37 -10.90 16.84
C PRO A 215 11.93 -9.87 15.85
N SER A 216 13.02 -10.20 15.14
CA SER A 216 13.67 -9.31 14.17
C SER A 216 12.80 -8.99 12.95
N ARG A 217 11.84 -9.88 12.62
CA ARG A 217 10.90 -9.70 11.51
C ARG A 217 9.72 -8.80 11.85
N THR A 218 9.52 -8.48 13.13
CA THR A 218 8.39 -7.65 13.56
C THR A 218 8.62 -6.20 13.16
N ILE A 219 7.84 -5.71 12.19
CA ILE A 219 8.02 -4.37 11.63
C ILE A 219 7.11 -3.32 12.27
N VAL A 220 6.01 -3.73 12.89
CA VAL A 220 5.04 -2.85 13.57
C VAL A 220 4.73 -3.44 14.94
N PRO A 221 4.89 -2.66 16.03
CA PRO A 221 4.54 -3.12 17.36
C PRO A 221 3.03 -3.05 17.59
N ALA A 222 2.50 -3.99 18.39
CA ALA A 222 1.07 -4.11 18.68
C ALA A 222 0.38 -2.79 19.08
N PHE A 223 1.02 -1.93 19.88
CA PHE A 223 0.37 -0.70 20.37
C PHE A 223 -0.04 0.30 19.27
N LYS A 224 0.55 0.22 18.07
CA LYS A 224 0.14 1.04 16.91
C LYS A 224 -1.01 0.42 16.11
N VAL A 225 -1.25 -0.87 16.29
CA VAL A 225 -2.21 -1.64 15.50
C VAL A 225 -3.59 -1.53 16.12
N VAL A 226 -4.57 -1.15 15.30
CA VAL A 226 -5.99 -1.01 15.68
C VAL A 226 -6.85 -2.15 15.15
N ALA A 227 -6.43 -2.83 14.10
CA ALA A 227 -7.12 -3.98 13.53
C ALA A 227 -6.14 -4.99 12.94
N VAL A 228 -6.45 -6.27 13.09
CA VAL A 228 -5.77 -7.41 12.47
C VAL A 228 -6.81 -8.18 11.65
N THR A 229 -6.54 -8.41 10.37
CA THR A 229 -7.43 -9.15 9.46
C THR A 229 -6.69 -10.34 8.88
N GLU A 230 -7.22 -11.55 9.11
CA GLU A 230 -6.70 -12.76 8.47
C GLU A 230 -7.30 -12.87 7.06
N GLU A 231 -6.51 -12.54 6.06
CA GLU A 231 -6.90 -12.46 4.65
C GLU A 231 -5.92 -13.26 3.79
N PRO A 232 -6.04 -14.61 3.77
CA PRO A 232 -5.27 -15.44 2.86
C PRO A 232 -5.51 -15.00 1.42
N PHE A 233 -4.45 -14.95 0.61
CA PHE A 233 -4.50 -14.41 -0.75
C PHE A 233 -4.82 -12.90 -0.79
N GLY A 234 -4.61 -12.21 0.34
CA GLY A 234 -4.93 -10.80 0.59
C GLY A 234 -4.19 -9.82 -0.30
N ALA A 235 -3.06 -10.22 -0.88
CA ALA A 235 -2.26 -9.41 -1.80
C ALA A 235 -2.38 -9.74 -3.29
N HIS A 236 -3.18 -10.74 -3.68
CA HIS A 236 -3.40 -11.03 -5.11
C HIS A 236 -4.06 -9.82 -5.82
N PRO A 237 -3.60 -9.45 -7.04
CA PRO A 237 -2.70 -10.18 -7.96
C PRO A 237 -1.20 -10.07 -7.71
N GLY A 238 -0.77 -9.22 -6.77
CA GLY A 238 0.62 -9.19 -6.30
C GLY A 238 1.01 -10.49 -5.59
N TYR A 239 2.30 -10.67 -5.36
CA TYR A 239 2.81 -11.88 -4.69
C TYR A 239 3.06 -11.67 -3.19
N THR A 240 2.95 -12.75 -2.42
CA THR A 240 3.34 -12.79 -1.01
C THR A 240 4.46 -13.83 -0.82
N PRO A 241 5.72 -13.41 -0.54
CA PRO A 241 6.85 -14.32 -0.41
C PRO A 241 6.61 -15.44 0.60
N GLY A 242 6.71 -16.69 0.13
CA GLY A 242 6.46 -17.90 0.93
C GLY A 242 5.02 -18.42 0.87
N PHE A 243 4.08 -17.67 0.28
CA PHE A 243 2.67 -18.06 0.19
C PHE A 243 2.23 -18.27 -1.26
N TYR A 244 2.44 -17.29 -2.14
CA TYR A 244 2.10 -17.39 -3.56
C TYR A 244 2.83 -16.35 -4.43
N ASP A 245 2.94 -16.65 -5.72
CA ASP A 245 3.58 -15.85 -6.75
C ASP A 245 2.59 -14.89 -7.43
N MET A 246 3.13 -13.99 -8.26
CA MET A 246 2.39 -12.95 -8.96
C MET A 246 1.51 -13.56 -10.05
N ASP A 247 0.28 -13.08 -10.16
CA ASP A 247 -0.64 -13.54 -11.19
C ASP A 247 -0.61 -12.65 -12.43
N LEU A 248 0.24 -13.03 -13.38
CA LEU A 248 0.35 -12.33 -14.66
C LEU A 248 -0.95 -12.34 -15.46
N ALA A 249 -1.74 -13.43 -15.40
CA ALA A 249 -2.97 -13.54 -16.18
C ALA A 249 -4.01 -12.54 -15.69
N TYR A 250 -4.13 -12.40 -14.37
CA TYR A 250 -4.97 -11.36 -13.77
C TYR A 250 -4.46 -9.95 -14.06
N GLY A 251 -3.14 -9.73 -13.99
CA GLY A 251 -2.55 -8.43 -14.34
C GLY A 251 -2.88 -7.98 -15.76
N TYR A 252 -2.83 -8.89 -16.75
CA TYR A 252 -3.26 -8.60 -18.13
C TYR A 252 -4.77 -8.34 -18.25
N LEU A 253 -5.59 -9.07 -17.49
CA LEU A 253 -7.03 -8.81 -17.43
C LEU A 253 -7.32 -7.38 -16.94
N TYR A 254 -6.69 -6.97 -15.84
CA TYR A 254 -6.83 -5.60 -15.32
C TYR A 254 -6.31 -4.56 -16.31
N LYS A 255 -5.12 -4.78 -16.89
CA LYS A 255 -4.55 -3.87 -17.88
C LYS A 255 -5.51 -3.64 -19.04
N GLU A 256 -6.17 -4.69 -19.54
CA GLU A 256 -7.10 -4.55 -20.66
C GLU A 256 -8.38 -3.82 -20.25
N ALA A 257 -8.96 -4.19 -19.11
CA ALA A 257 -10.13 -3.52 -18.55
C ALA A 257 -9.89 -2.01 -18.32
N SER A 258 -8.71 -1.65 -17.79
CA SER A 258 -8.35 -0.27 -17.48
C SER A 258 -8.22 0.63 -18.71
N ASN A 259 -8.26 0.13 -19.95
CA ASN A 259 -8.12 0.98 -21.14
C ASN A 259 -9.30 1.97 -21.29
N THR A 260 -10.52 1.57 -20.93
CA THR A 260 -11.74 2.40 -21.06
C THR A 260 -12.43 2.61 -19.71
N VAL A 261 -13.35 3.58 -19.63
CA VAL A 261 -14.13 3.81 -18.40
C VAL A 261 -15.09 2.65 -18.18
N GLU A 262 -15.74 2.20 -19.25
CA GLU A 262 -16.72 1.13 -19.24
C GLU A 262 -16.07 -0.22 -18.91
N GLY A 263 -14.89 -0.49 -19.46
CA GLY A 263 -14.12 -1.70 -19.18
C GLY A 263 -13.66 -1.76 -17.73
N PHE A 264 -13.18 -0.62 -17.19
CA PHE A 264 -12.79 -0.53 -15.79
C PHE A 264 -13.99 -0.70 -14.86
N GLN A 265 -15.14 -0.08 -15.18
CA GLN A 265 -16.36 -0.24 -14.40
C GLN A 265 -16.83 -1.70 -14.41
N ALA A 266 -16.86 -2.35 -15.57
CA ALA A 266 -17.21 -3.77 -15.67
C ALA A 266 -16.27 -4.67 -14.85
N PHE A 267 -14.97 -4.33 -14.80
CA PHE A 267 -14.01 -5.01 -13.95
C PHE A 267 -14.33 -4.82 -12.46
N LEU A 268 -14.65 -3.61 -12.01
CA LEU A 268 -15.05 -3.37 -10.62
C LEU A 268 -16.35 -4.11 -10.27
N ASP A 269 -17.33 -4.08 -11.17
CA ASP A 269 -18.61 -4.77 -11.00
C ASP A 269 -18.41 -6.28 -10.80
N GLU A 270 -17.48 -6.89 -11.53
CA GLU A 270 -17.18 -8.31 -11.40
C GLU A 270 -16.30 -8.62 -10.17
N TRP A 271 -15.17 -7.95 -10.01
CA TRP A 271 -14.11 -8.36 -9.08
C TRP A 271 -14.15 -7.67 -7.71
N VAL A 272 -14.93 -6.61 -7.57
CA VAL A 272 -15.01 -5.81 -6.34
C VAL A 272 -16.43 -5.78 -5.80
N PHE A 273 -17.39 -5.30 -6.59
CA PHE A 273 -18.79 -5.16 -6.15
C PHE A 273 -19.57 -6.48 -6.23
N GLY A 274 -19.23 -7.36 -7.17
CA GLY A 274 -19.87 -8.66 -7.38
C GLY A 274 -19.45 -9.76 -6.39
N VAL A 275 -18.46 -9.50 -5.54
CA VAL A 275 -17.97 -10.43 -4.51
C VAL A 275 -17.99 -9.75 -3.15
N LYS A 276 -18.50 -10.44 -2.11
CA LYS A 276 -18.69 -9.84 -0.78
C LYS A 276 -17.38 -9.66 -0.01
N ASP A 277 -16.45 -10.60 -0.18
CA ASP A 277 -15.23 -10.72 0.60
C ASP A 277 -14.13 -11.45 -0.19
N ARG A 278 -12.97 -11.65 0.44
CA ARG A 278 -11.83 -12.31 -0.20
C ARG A 278 -12.06 -13.81 -0.45
N THR A 279 -12.91 -14.46 0.34
CA THR A 279 -13.28 -15.86 0.13
C THR A 279 -14.08 -16.01 -1.17
N GLU A 280 -15.10 -15.17 -1.37
CA GLU A 280 -15.85 -15.14 -2.62
C GLU A 280 -14.99 -14.72 -3.81
N TYR A 281 -14.07 -13.78 -3.62
CA TYR A 281 -13.08 -13.41 -4.64
C TYR A 281 -12.25 -14.62 -5.10
N VAL A 282 -11.71 -15.42 -4.18
CA VAL A 282 -10.92 -16.61 -4.52
C VAL A 282 -11.78 -17.67 -5.21
N ASN A 283 -13.01 -17.87 -4.76
CA ASN A 283 -13.95 -18.80 -5.40
C ASN A 283 -14.28 -18.37 -6.83
N HIS A 284 -14.57 -17.08 -7.05
CA HIS A 284 -14.80 -16.51 -8.38
C HIS A 284 -13.57 -16.66 -9.29
N TYR A 285 -12.38 -16.38 -8.74
CA TYR A 285 -11.13 -16.61 -9.45
C TYR A 285 -10.98 -18.06 -9.92
N ILE A 286 -11.22 -19.03 -9.03
CA ILE A 286 -11.15 -20.47 -9.35
C ILE A 286 -12.20 -20.86 -10.40
N GLN A 287 -13.41 -20.30 -10.34
CA GLN A 287 -14.45 -20.55 -11.35
C GLN A 287 -14.04 -20.01 -12.73
N LYS A 288 -13.41 -18.85 -12.78
CA LYS A 288 -13.04 -18.18 -14.04
C LYS A 288 -11.75 -18.71 -14.67
N PHE A 289 -10.72 -18.98 -13.87
CA PHE A 289 -9.38 -19.39 -14.34
C PHE A 289 -9.06 -20.86 -14.10
N GLY A 290 -9.88 -21.56 -13.30
CA GLY A 290 -9.69 -22.96 -12.94
C GLY A 290 -8.79 -23.17 -11.72
N TYR A 291 -9.08 -24.22 -10.96
CA TYR A 291 -8.33 -24.58 -9.76
C TYR A 291 -6.84 -24.87 -10.02
N ALA A 292 -6.50 -25.42 -11.19
CA ALA A 292 -5.12 -25.68 -11.58
C ALA A 292 -4.28 -24.40 -11.66
N GLN A 293 -4.86 -23.31 -12.15
CA GLN A 293 -4.18 -22.02 -12.23
C GLN A 293 -3.99 -21.41 -10.83
N TYR A 294 -5.04 -21.43 -9.99
CA TYR A 294 -4.93 -21.02 -8.58
C TYR A 294 -3.82 -21.78 -7.85
N LYS A 295 -3.77 -23.11 -8.01
CA LYS A 295 -2.76 -23.95 -7.37
C LYS A 295 -1.35 -23.71 -7.90
N LYS A 296 -1.19 -23.27 -9.15
CA LYS A 296 0.11 -22.93 -9.74
C LYS A 296 0.74 -21.69 -9.10
N LEU A 297 -0.07 -20.77 -8.58
CA LEU A 297 0.41 -19.58 -7.88
C LEU A 297 0.99 -19.92 -6.51
N GLN A 298 0.50 -20.97 -5.85
CA GLN A 298 0.94 -21.31 -4.50
C GLN A 298 2.44 -21.61 -4.47
N ALA A 299 3.12 -21.08 -3.44
CA ALA A 299 4.52 -21.35 -3.22
C ALA A 299 4.75 -22.85 -3.02
N LYS A 300 5.74 -23.40 -3.73
CA LYS A 300 6.11 -24.82 -3.61
C LYS A 300 6.78 -25.15 -2.27
N PHE A 301 7.26 -24.13 -1.57
CA PHE A 301 8.00 -24.25 -0.32
C PHE A 301 7.73 -23.03 0.56
N ASP A 302 7.47 -23.26 1.85
CA ASP A 302 7.40 -22.20 2.85
C ASP A 302 8.83 -21.76 3.19
N TYR A 303 9.37 -20.77 2.48
CA TYR A 303 10.68 -20.19 2.79
C TYR A 303 10.64 -19.26 4.04
N GLY A 304 9.49 -19.16 4.70
CA GLY A 304 9.25 -18.29 5.84
C GLY A 304 9.66 -18.87 7.21
N TYR A 305 10.25 -20.08 7.27
CA TYR A 305 10.63 -20.70 8.55
C TYR A 305 11.47 -19.75 9.43
N PRO A 306 11.18 -19.68 10.75
CA PRO A 306 11.97 -18.89 11.69
C PRO A 306 13.45 -19.32 11.66
N VAL A 307 14.36 -18.36 11.78
CA VAL A 307 15.77 -18.67 12.00
C VAL A 307 15.92 -19.12 13.46
N SER A 308 16.55 -20.28 13.70
CA SER A 308 16.85 -20.68 15.08
C SER A 308 18.02 -19.86 15.62
N TYR A 309 17.78 -19.09 16.67
CA TYR A 309 18.80 -18.35 17.41
C TYR A 309 19.37 -19.15 18.61
N THR A 310 19.04 -20.43 18.71
CA THR A 310 19.61 -21.32 19.73
C THR A 310 21.09 -21.57 19.43
N TYR A 311 21.96 -21.06 20.29
CA TYR A 311 23.38 -21.46 20.34
C TYR A 311 23.53 -22.85 20.92
#